data_AF-T1PNY3-F1
#
_entry.id   AF-T1PNY3-F1
#
_cell.length_a   1.000
_cell.length_b   1.000
_cell.length_c   1.000
_cell.angle_alpha   90.00
_cell.angle_beta   90.00
_cell.angle_gamma   90.00
#
_symmetry.space_group_name_H-M   'P 1'
#
loop_
_entity.id
_entity.type
_entity.pdbx_description
1 polymer ?
#
loop_
_entity_poly.entity_id
_entity_poly.type
_entity_poly.pdbx_seq_one_letter_code
_entity_poly.pdbx_strand_id
1 'polypeptide(L)'
;MLEKAPDAAGNWPDEPRNPYVNDPDDYGYLHHIYTVDQPETPHLVYEWRKLLDDFRKENGGDERILMVETWSPINIVMEYYGNATAEGAQIPFNFQMISYLWNDSDAYHYAILINEWLNMMPAGRTANWVVGNHDKNRVGTRFGADRIDMFNMLLLTLPGCSITYNGEEIGMTDVWISWEETVDPQACNGHEDGYEYRSRDPARTPFQWSDEKNSGFSDGDKTWLPVSPNYKMENLKRQRGIARSHLNVFKELQNLRHEETLREGSTEVKAFSHDVLGVKRSLANDYTYITLMNIFDSQQVVNLNDAFKNLPAEFEYVVLSDKSIRRKGDKVASSRIELLPKEAVVLRSIVKV
;
A
#
# COMPACT_ATOMS: atom_id res chain seq x y z
N MET A 1 18.61 19.68 19.44
CA MET A 1 17.71 19.55 20.61
C MET A 1 16.35 19.35 20.01
N LEU A 2 15.56 18.38 20.45
CA LEU A 2 14.29 18.03 19.77
C LEU A 2 13.18 19.12 19.89
N GLU A 3 13.45 20.25 20.55
CA GLU A 3 12.46 21.30 20.83
C GLU A 3 13.06 22.69 20.58
N LYS A 4 12.21 23.62 20.11
CA LYS A 4 12.54 25.04 19.95
C LYS A 4 12.78 25.68 21.31
N ALA A 5 13.94 26.33 21.49
CA ALA A 5 14.32 26.91 22.78
C ALA A 5 13.27 27.90 23.34
N PRO A 6 13.09 27.95 24.68
CA PRO A 6 12.18 28.89 25.31
C PRO A 6 12.68 30.33 25.16
N ASP A 7 11.78 31.29 25.35
CA ASP A 7 12.13 32.71 25.40
C ASP A 7 13.00 33.06 26.63
N ALA A 8 13.44 34.32 26.72
CA ALA A 8 14.28 34.79 27.82
C ALA A 8 13.61 34.70 29.21
N ALA A 9 12.29 34.50 29.26
CA ALA A 9 11.52 34.31 30.48
C ALA A 9 11.23 32.82 30.78
N GLY A 10 11.69 31.89 29.93
CA GLY A 10 11.49 30.46 30.10
C GLY A 10 10.16 29.95 29.52
N ASN A 11 9.44 30.75 28.74
CA ASN A 11 8.19 30.31 28.10
C ASN A 11 8.48 29.64 26.77
N TRP A 12 7.83 28.50 26.54
CA TRP A 12 7.85 27.81 25.25
C TRP A 12 6.84 28.45 24.30
N PRO A 13 7.15 28.58 23.01
CA PRO A 13 6.23 29.17 22.05
C PRO A 13 5.02 28.27 21.78
N ASP A 14 3.83 28.85 21.79
CA ASP A 14 2.61 28.16 21.36
C ASP A 14 2.62 27.87 19.85
N GLU A 15 2.03 26.74 19.45
CA GLU A 15 1.82 26.40 18.04
C GLU A 15 0.83 27.40 17.39
N PRO A 16 1.04 27.77 16.11
CA PRO A 16 0.11 28.65 15.41
C PRO A 16 -1.28 28.03 15.23
N ARG A 17 -2.30 28.89 15.29
CA ARG A 17 -3.69 28.52 15.03
C ARG A 17 -3.94 28.17 13.56
N ASN A 18 -4.62 27.05 13.29
CA ASN A 18 -5.08 26.66 11.94
C ASN A 18 -6.49 27.22 11.61
N PRO A 19 -6.62 28.28 10.79
CA PRO A 19 -7.90 28.98 10.60
C PRO A 19 -9.04 28.13 9.99
N TYR A 20 -8.75 26.92 9.50
CA TYR A 20 -9.74 26.05 8.85
C TYR A 20 -10.44 25.05 9.77
N VAL A 21 -9.96 24.84 10.99
CA VAL A 21 -10.52 23.87 11.95
C VAL A 21 -11.07 24.65 13.13
N ASN A 22 -12.39 24.65 13.36
CA ASN A 22 -13.00 25.53 14.38
C ASN A 22 -13.07 24.91 15.77
N ASP A 23 -12.96 23.60 15.89
CA ASP A 23 -13.03 22.87 17.15
C ASP A 23 -11.68 22.91 17.89
N PRO A 24 -11.57 23.57 19.06
CA PRO A 24 -10.34 23.63 19.85
C PRO A 24 -9.82 22.27 20.33
N ASP A 25 -10.68 21.26 20.43
CA ASP A 25 -10.32 19.92 20.88
C ASP A 25 -9.87 19.01 19.72
N ASP A 26 -10.00 19.47 18.48
CA ASP A 26 -9.51 18.76 17.29
C ASP A 26 -7.99 18.94 17.14
N TYR A 27 -7.26 17.84 16.93
CA TYR A 27 -5.81 17.87 16.73
C TYR A 27 -5.38 18.82 15.59
N GLY A 28 -6.20 18.97 14.56
CA GLY A 28 -6.00 19.89 13.44
C GLY A 28 -6.22 21.37 13.78
N TYR A 29 -6.63 21.72 15.01
CA TYR A 29 -6.81 23.11 15.45
C TYR A 29 -5.51 23.94 15.42
N LEU A 30 -4.36 23.28 15.52
CA LEU A 30 -3.03 23.90 15.52
C LEU A 30 -2.22 23.42 14.31
N HIS A 31 -1.31 24.28 13.84
CA HIS A 31 -0.24 23.89 12.93
C HIS A 31 0.95 23.42 13.75
N HIS A 32 1.25 22.12 13.71
CA HIS A 32 2.26 21.47 14.55
C HIS A 32 3.70 21.69 14.06
N ILE A 33 4.14 22.95 13.97
CA ILE A 33 5.45 23.31 13.42
C ILE A 33 6.60 23.16 14.43
N TYR A 34 6.30 23.06 15.72
CA TYR A 34 7.30 22.88 16.79
C TYR A 34 7.32 21.47 17.37
N THR A 35 6.28 20.66 17.11
CA THR A 35 6.09 19.34 17.74
C THR A 35 6.14 18.16 16.77
N VAL A 36 6.07 18.40 15.46
CA VAL A 36 6.12 17.35 14.43
C VAL A 36 7.25 17.63 13.43
N ASP A 37 7.83 16.57 12.87
CA ASP A 37 8.82 16.61 11.79
C ASP A 37 10.03 17.53 12.03
N GLN A 38 10.49 17.62 13.28
CA GLN A 38 11.69 18.40 13.59
C GLN A 38 12.93 17.76 12.94
N PRO A 39 13.89 18.56 12.43
CA PRO A 39 15.08 18.05 11.71
C PRO A 39 15.92 17.05 12.51
N GLU A 40 15.88 17.12 13.84
CA GLU A 40 16.56 16.17 14.72
C GLU A 40 15.91 14.77 14.73
N THR A 41 14.67 14.62 14.26
CA THR A 41 13.92 13.35 14.32
C THR A 41 14.56 12.29 13.41
N PRO A 42 14.83 12.56 12.11
CA PRO A 42 15.60 11.63 11.28
C PRO A 42 17.02 11.38 11.79
N HIS A 43 17.64 12.33 12.50
CA HIS A 43 19.00 12.16 13.01
C HIS A 43 19.10 11.01 14.02
N LEU A 44 18.09 10.85 14.88
CA LEU A 44 18.02 9.72 15.82
C LEU A 44 17.95 8.37 15.09
N VAL A 45 17.26 8.33 13.94
CA VAL A 45 17.18 7.14 13.09
C VAL A 45 18.55 6.79 12.53
N TYR A 46 19.40 7.77 12.22
CA TYR A 46 20.76 7.51 11.75
C TYR A 46 21.63 6.88 12.84
N GLU A 47 21.47 7.31 14.09
CA GLU A 47 22.15 6.69 15.24
C GLU A 47 21.70 5.23 15.44
N TRP A 48 20.41 4.95 15.32
CA TRP A 48 19.88 3.59 15.38
C TRP A 48 20.38 2.72 14.21
N ARG A 49 20.44 3.29 13.00
CA ARG A 49 21.00 2.59 11.85
C ARG A 49 22.45 2.20 12.10
N LYS A 50 23.26 3.14 12.60
CA LYS A 50 24.66 2.88 12.96
C LYS A 50 24.78 1.77 14.00
N LEU A 51 23.91 1.76 15.02
CA LEU A 51 23.89 0.70 16.03
C LEU A 51 23.65 -0.68 15.41
N LEU A 52 22.72 -0.80 14.47
CA LEU A 52 22.44 -2.07 13.78
C LEU A 52 23.62 -2.53 12.91
N ASP A 53 24.27 -1.60 12.22
CA ASP A 53 25.43 -1.89 11.39
C ASP A 53 26.63 -2.34 12.24
N ASP A 54 26.91 -1.65 13.35
CA ASP A 54 27.96 -2.03 14.31
C ASP A 54 27.65 -3.41 14.94
N PHE A 55 26.40 -3.65 15.34
CA PHE A 55 25.97 -4.95 15.85
C PHE A 55 26.20 -6.07 14.84
N ARG A 56 25.86 -5.87 13.56
CA ARG A 56 26.10 -6.85 12.50
C ARG A 56 27.58 -7.07 12.27
N LYS A 57 28.40 -6.02 12.30
CA LYS A 57 29.87 -6.13 12.15
C LYS A 57 30.50 -6.99 13.24
N GLU A 58 30.00 -6.86 14.48
CA GLU A 58 30.49 -7.62 15.63
C GLU A 58 29.96 -9.06 15.68
N ASN A 59 28.69 -9.27 15.32
CA ASN A 59 27.99 -10.55 15.54
C ASN A 59 27.76 -11.38 14.26
N GLY A 60 28.00 -10.81 13.09
CA GLY A 60 27.72 -11.42 11.80
C GLY A 60 26.21 -11.62 11.53
N GLY A 61 25.93 -12.51 10.56
CA GLY A 61 24.59 -12.87 10.12
C GLY A 61 24.00 -11.94 9.05
N ASP A 62 22.73 -12.19 8.75
CA ASP A 62 21.96 -11.42 7.78
C ASP A 62 21.73 -9.98 8.26
N GLU A 63 21.39 -9.10 7.33
CA GLU A 63 21.09 -7.72 7.63
C GLU A 63 19.83 -7.61 8.52
N ARG A 64 19.94 -6.83 9.59
CA ARG A 64 18.80 -6.43 10.41
C ARG A 64 18.28 -5.13 9.84
N ILE A 65 17.00 -5.12 9.45
CA ILE A 65 16.40 -3.96 8.82
C ILE A 65 15.73 -3.06 9.85
N LEU A 66 15.87 -1.74 9.66
CA LEU A 66 15.11 -0.73 10.36
C LEU A 66 13.98 -0.24 9.46
N MET A 67 12.76 -0.35 9.95
CA MET A 67 11.57 0.20 9.30
C MET A 67 11.04 1.35 10.15
N VAL A 68 10.79 2.50 9.53
CA VAL A 68 10.36 3.72 10.24
C VAL A 68 9.00 4.15 9.75
N GLU A 69 8.10 4.37 10.69
CA GLU A 69 6.74 4.84 10.42
C GLU A 69 6.67 6.36 10.61
N THR A 70 6.19 7.07 9.59
CA THR A 70 5.89 8.50 9.70
C THR A 70 4.78 8.90 8.74
N TRP A 71 3.89 9.79 9.19
CA TRP A 71 2.82 10.39 8.39
C TRP A 71 3.20 11.81 7.99
N SER A 72 4.26 11.93 7.19
CA SER A 72 4.86 13.23 6.83
C SER A 72 4.79 13.48 5.32
N PRO A 73 4.96 14.75 4.87
CA PRO A 73 5.21 15.06 3.47
C PRO A 73 6.39 14.27 2.90
N ILE A 74 6.31 13.89 1.62
CA ILE A 74 7.28 12.99 0.99
C ILE A 74 8.73 13.46 1.11
N ASN A 75 9.00 14.77 1.05
CA ASN A 75 10.36 15.32 1.21
C ASN A 75 10.96 14.98 2.57
N ILE A 76 10.15 14.97 3.64
CA ILE A 76 10.57 14.63 5.00
C ILE A 76 10.74 13.10 5.11
N VAL A 77 9.83 12.33 4.52
CA VAL A 77 9.95 10.86 4.47
C VAL A 77 11.28 10.43 3.85
N MET A 78 11.73 11.13 2.80
CA MET A 78 13.00 10.81 2.14
C MET A 78 14.23 11.04 3.02
N GLU A 79 14.18 11.96 3.98
CA GLU A 79 15.29 12.17 4.93
C GLU A 79 15.53 10.94 5.81
N TYR A 80 14.50 10.13 6.07
CA TYR A 80 14.65 8.90 6.85
C TYR A 80 15.49 7.81 6.17
N TYR A 81 15.74 7.89 4.85
CA TYR A 81 16.71 7.02 4.19
C TYR A 81 18.17 7.37 4.53
N GLY A 82 18.42 8.56 5.08
CA GLY A 82 19.74 9.10 5.32
C GLY A 82 20.05 10.31 4.44
N ASN A 83 21.28 10.80 4.55
CA ASN A 83 21.78 11.96 3.84
C ASN A 83 23.22 11.72 3.34
N ALA A 84 23.92 12.77 2.93
CA ALA A 84 25.28 12.66 2.40
C ALA A 84 26.34 12.20 3.43
N THR A 85 26.05 12.28 4.73
CA THR A 85 27.01 11.97 5.80
C THR A 85 26.57 10.82 6.70
N ALA A 86 25.31 10.38 6.64
CA ALA A 86 24.78 9.32 7.49
C ALA A 86 23.74 8.45 6.77
N GLU A 87 23.75 7.16 7.09
CA GLU A 87 22.78 6.18 6.63
C GLU A 87 21.55 6.19 7.54
N GLY A 88 20.35 6.10 6.96
CA GLY A 88 19.10 5.98 7.69
C GLY A 88 18.45 4.61 7.61
N ALA A 89 17.14 4.59 7.85
CA ALA A 89 16.34 3.39 7.78
C ALA A 89 16.37 2.78 6.37
N GLN A 90 16.36 1.44 6.31
CA GLN A 90 16.23 0.73 5.04
C GLN A 90 14.84 0.96 4.43
N ILE A 91 13.80 1.06 5.26
CA ILE A 91 12.40 1.18 4.81
C ILE A 91 11.65 2.22 5.66
N PRO A 92 11.66 3.51 5.30
CA PRO A 92 10.63 4.44 5.74
C PRO A 92 9.31 4.10 5.04
N PHE A 93 8.25 3.80 5.79
CA PHE A 93 6.97 3.35 5.23
C PHE A 93 6.39 4.37 4.25
N ASN A 94 5.98 3.91 3.08
CA ASN A 94 5.33 4.71 2.05
C ASN A 94 3.81 4.72 2.27
N PHE A 95 3.32 5.70 3.01
CA PHE A 95 1.87 5.90 3.20
C PHE A 95 1.23 6.86 2.21
N GLN A 96 1.93 7.30 1.15
CA GLN A 96 1.40 8.28 0.21
C GLN A 96 0.08 7.82 -0.44
N MET A 97 -0.02 6.54 -0.81
CA MET A 97 -1.27 5.96 -1.35
C MET A 97 -2.39 5.89 -0.31
N ILE A 98 -2.06 5.74 0.98
CA ILE A 98 -3.06 5.75 2.05
C ILE A 98 -3.58 7.17 2.28
N SER A 99 -2.70 8.16 2.24
CA SER A 99 -3.02 9.56 2.51
C SER A 99 -3.73 10.27 1.35
N TYR A 100 -3.41 9.92 0.10
CA TYR A 100 -3.78 10.73 -1.06
C TYR A 100 -4.60 10.02 -2.13
N LEU A 101 -4.91 8.73 -1.97
CA LEU A 101 -5.85 8.05 -2.86
C LEU A 101 -7.22 7.84 -2.19
N TRP A 102 -8.25 8.04 -3.01
CA TRP A 102 -9.66 7.90 -2.67
C TRP A 102 -10.38 7.04 -3.72
N ASN A 103 -11.63 6.68 -3.44
CA ASN A 103 -12.42 5.80 -4.32
C ASN A 103 -12.59 6.34 -5.76
N ASP A 104 -12.58 7.66 -5.92
CA ASP A 104 -12.72 8.38 -7.18
C ASP A 104 -11.38 8.79 -7.81
N SER A 105 -10.25 8.43 -7.20
CA SER A 105 -8.92 8.65 -7.80
C SER A 105 -8.79 7.89 -9.11
N ASP A 106 -8.38 8.62 -10.15
CA ASP A 106 -8.19 8.11 -11.51
C ASP A 106 -6.72 7.67 -11.74
N ALA A 107 -6.43 7.05 -12.88
CA ALA A 107 -5.10 6.50 -13.17
C ALA A 107 -3.96 7.54 -13.11
N TYR A 108 -4.24 8.82 -13.35
CA TYR A 108 -3.23 9.88 -13.24
C TYR A 108 -2.83 10.12 -11.78
N HIS A 109 -3.79 10.10 -10.84
CA HIS A 109 -3.48 10.21 -9.41
C HIS A 109 -2.54 9.07 -8.94
N TYR A 110 -2.82 7.83 -9.32
CA TYR A 110 -1.94 6.70 -9.01
C TYR A 110 -0.56 6.87 -9.62
N ALA A 111 -0.49 7.22 -10.91
CA ALA A 111 0.77 7.39 -11.62
C ALA A 111 1.62 8.52 -11.00
N ILE A 112 1.00 9.62 -10.57
CA ILE A 112 1.70 10.74 -9.91
C ILE A 112 2.35 10.26 -8.62
N LEU A 113 1.58 9.67 -7.69
CA LEU A 113 2.12 9.24 -6.39
C LEU A 113 3.22 8.18 -6.52
N ILE A 114 3.06 7.24 -7.44
CA ILE A 114 4.05 6.19 -7.66
C ILE A 114 5.34 6.78 -8.24
N ASN A 115 5.23 7.60 -9.29
CA ASN A 115 6.40 8.20 -9.92
C ASN A 115 7.08 9.20 -8.98
N GLU A 116 6.34 9.94 -8.15
CA GLU A 116 6.90 10.86 -7.16
C GLU A 116 7.79 10.11 -6.16
N TRP A 117 7.31 8.99 -5.60
CA TRP A 117 8.14 8.14 -4.73
C TRP A 117 9.40 7.66 -5.45
N LEU A 118 9.26 7.09 -6.65
CA LEU A 118 10.40 6.55 -7.42
C LEU A 118 11.42 7.64 -7.80
N ASN A 119 10.96 8.87 -8.05
CA ASN A 119 11.82 9.99 -8.44
C ASN A 119 12.52 10.66 -7.25
N MET A 120 11.83 10.76 -6.09
CA MET A 120 12.36 11.44 -4.91
C MET A 120 13.22 10.52 -4.04
N MET A 121 13.03 9.20 -4.12
CA MET A 121 13.82 8.24 -3.39
C MET A 121 15.32 8.36 -3.74
N PRO A 122 16.22 8.44 -2.73
CA PRO A 122 17.66 8.47 -3.00
C PRO A 122 18.12 7.23 -3.78
N ALA A 123 19.11 7.42 -4.67
CA ALA A 123 19.65 6.33 -5.46
C ALA A 123 20.21 5.21 -4.58
N GLY A 124 20.00 3.96 -4.99
CA GLY A 124 20.46 2.78 -4.24
C GLY A 124 19.58 2.39 -3.05
N ARG A 125 18.45 3.07 -2.83
CA ARG A 125 17.46 2.72 -1.79
C ARG A 125 16.37 1.80 -2.32
N THR A 126 15.61 1.20 -1.40
CA THR A 126 14.55 0.24 -1.71
C THR A 126 13.19 0.89 -1.56
N ALA A 127 12.45 1.01 -2.67
CA ALA A 127 11.07 1.48 -2.63
C ALA A 127 10.19 0.52 -1.81
N ASN A 128 9.11 1.03 -1.23
CA ASN A 128 8.11 0.19 -0.59
C ASN A 128 6.70 0.72 -0.87
N TRP A 129 5.70 -0.15 -0.74
CA TRP A 129 4.31 0.16 -1.10
C TRP A 129 3.36 -0.36 -0.03
N VAL A 130 2.54 0.55 0.50
CA VAL A 130 1.56 0.27 1.54
C VAL A 130 0.22 0.90 1.15
N VAL A 131 -0.87 0.15 1.30
CA VAL A 131 -2.24 0.64 1.02
C VAL A 131 -3.23 0.41 2.16
N GLY A 132 -2.83 -0.34 3.17
CA GLY A 132 -3.59 -0.57 4.39
C GLY A 132 -2.68 -0.85 5.58
N ASN A 133 -3.22 -0.62 6.77
CA ASN A 133 -2.64 -0.93 8.06
C ASN A 133 -3.76 -0.94 9.11
N HIS A 134 -3.41 -1.15 10.36
CA HIS A 134 -4.34 -1.16 11.49
C HIS A 134 -4.88 0.22 11.93
N ASP A 135 -4.47 1.32 11.29
CA ASP A 135 -4.90 2.68 11.62
C ASP A 135 -5.85 3.30 10.59
N LYS A 136 -6.06 2.61 9.47
CA LYS A 136 -6.87 3.10 8.35
C LYS A 136 -7.83 2.02 7.89
N ASN A 137 -9.00 2.46 7.44
CA ASN A 137 -10.02 1.62 6.84
C ASN A 137 -9.42 0.67 5.79
N ARG A 138 -9.89 -0.57 5.76
CA ARG A 138 -9.39 -1.62 4.85
C ARG A 138 -9.55 -1.20 3.38
N VAL A 139 -8.65 -1.68 2.53
CA VAL A 139 -8.60 -1.35 1.08
C VAL A 139 -9.96 -1.58 0.40
N GLY A 140 -10.60 -2.72 0.66
CA GLY A 140 -11.91 -3.05 0.08
C GLY A 140 -13.04 -2.11 0.54
N THR A 141 -12.94 -1.50 1.71
CA THR A 141 -13.87 -0.46 2.15
C THR A 141 -13.56 0.87 1.50
N ARG A 142 -12.28 1.26 1.46
CA ARG A 142 -11.83 2.56 0.94
C ARG A 142 -12.07 2.72 -0.56
N PHE A 143 -11.87 1.66 -1.33
CA PHE A 143 -11.87 1.70 -2.79
C PHE A 143 -12.92 0.80 -3.46
N GLY A 144 -13.63 -0.01 -2.67
CA GLY A 144 -14.53 -1.04 -3.17
C GLY A 144 -13.87 -2.43 -3.19
N ALA A 145 -14.67 -3.44 -2.81
CA ALA A 145 -14.22 -4.83 -2.77
C ALA A 145 -13.85 -5.39 -4.16
N ASP A 146 -14.37 -4.77 -5.22
CA ASP A 146 -14.07 -5.09 -6.61
C ASP A 146 -12.67 -4.64 -7.08
N ARG A 147 -11.95 -3.85 -6.27
CA ARG A 147 -10.59 -3.36 -6.58
C ARG A 147 -9.49 -4.00 -5.74
N ILE A 148 -9.80 -4.98 -4.88
CA ILE A 148 -8.80 -5.64 -4.04
C ILE A 148 -7.67 -6.27 -4.88
N ASP A 149 -8.04 -7.05 -5.92
CA ASP A 149 -7.05 -7.69 -6.79
C ASP A 149 -6.25 -6.66 -7.61
N MET A 150 -6.85 -5.52 -7.95
CA MET A 150 -6.17 -4.41 -8.62
C MET A 150 -5.01 -3.89 -7.76
N PHE A 151 -5.25 -3.64 -6.46
CA PHE A 151 -4.21 -3.21 -5.53
C PHE A 151 -3.16 -4.30 -5.30
N ASN A 152 -3.57 -5.56 -5.13
CA ASN A 152 -2.63 -6.67 -4.99
C ASN A 152 -1.71 -6.77 -6.21
N MET A 153 -2.25 -6.65 -7.43
CA MET A 153 -1.46 -6.63 -8.67
C MET A 153 -0.53 -5.42 -8.74
N LEU A 154 -1.02 -4.22 -8.40
CA LEU A 154 -0.21 -3.01 -8.37
C LEU A 154 1.01 -3.19 -7.45
N LEU A 155 0.77 -3.48 -6.18
CA LEU A 155 1.80 -3.52 -5.15
C LEU A 155 2.81 -4.64 -5.40
N LEU A 156 2.34 -5.81 -5.86
CA LEU A 156 3.22 -6.95 -6.09
C LEU A 156 3.95 -6.90 -7.44
N THR A 157 3.62 -5.97 -8.34
CA THR A 157 4.37 -5.78 -9.59
C THR A 157 5.26 -4.54 -9.62
N LEU A 158 5.10 -3.63 -8.66
CA LEU A 158 6.02 -2.52 -8.42
C LEU A 158 7.39 -3.00 -7.85
N PRO A 159 8.47 -2.22 -8.05
CA PRO A 159 9.82 -2.57 -7.59
C PRO A 159 9.96 -2.39 -6.08
N GLY A 160 10.94 -3.04 -5.47
CA GLY A 160 11.20 -2.93 -4.03
C GLY A 160 10.27 -3.80 -3.19
N CYS A 161 9.93 -3.38 -1.97
CA CYS A 161 9.16 -4.13 -0.99
C CYS A 161 7.64 -3.93 -1.17
N SER A 162 6.86 -5.00 -1.06
CA SER A 162 5.40 -4.91 -0.89
C SER A 162 5.07 -5.22 0.56
N ILE A 163 4.26 -4.37 1.18
CA ILE A 163 3.87 -4.47 2.59
C ILE A 163 2.37 -4.72 2.60
N THR A 164 1.97 -5.89 3.11
CA THR A 164 0.59 -6.36 3.13
C THR A 164 0.06 -6.36 4.56
N TYR A 165 -1.06 -5.69 4.78
CA TYR A 165 -1.78 -5.74 6.04
C TYR A 165 -2.68 -6.98 6.12
N ASN A 166 -2.79 -7.55 7.31
CA ASN A 166 -3.54 -8.77 7.59
C ASN A 166 -4.97 -8.70 7.05
N GLY A 167 -5.30 -9.59 6.10
CA GLY A 167 -6.62 -9.68 5.48
C GLY A 167 -6.72 -9.08 4.08
N GLU A 168 -5.74 -8.30 3.62
CA GLU A 168 -5.71 -7.79 2.23
C GLU A 168 -5.60 -8.92 1.20
N GLU A 169 -4.90 -10.01 1.54
CA GLU A 169 -4.70 -11.16 0.67
C GLU A 169 -5.97 -12.00 0.48
N ILE A 170 -6.94 -11.89 1.40
CA ILE A 170 -8.26 -12.53 1.28
C ILE A 170 -9.39 -11.51 1.04
N GLY A 171 -9.07 -10.22 0.92
CA GLY A 171 -10.06 -9.19 0.63
C GLY A 171 -11.00 -8.85 1.78
N MET A 172 -10.53 -8.89 3.03
CA MET A 172 -11.31 -8.43 4.18
C MET A 172 -11.69 -6.95 4.01
N THR A 173 -12.93 -6.62 4.37
CA THR A 173 -13.46 -5.26 4.50
C THR A 173 -13.67 -4.91 5.96
N ASP A 174 -13.91 -3.62 6.23
CA ASP A 174 -14.22 -3.16 7.58
C ASP A 174 -15.54 -3.76 8.07
N VAL A 175 -15.65 -3.88 9.39
CA VAL A 175 -16.85 -4.32 10.07
C VAL A 175 -17.41 -3.12 10.82
N TRP A 176 -18.70 -2.87 10.68
CA TRP A 176 -19.36 -1.87 11.52
C TRP A 176 -19.36 -2.33 12.98
N ILE A 177 -18.92 -1.47 13.89
CA ILE A 177 -18.77 -1.74 15.32
C ILE A 177 -19.50 -0.62 16.04
N SER A 178 -20.40 -0.95 16.97
CA SER A 178 -21.16 0.07 17.69
C SER A 178 -20.27 0.87 18.66
N TRP A 179 -20.78 1.99 19.17
CA TRP A 179 -20.08 2.76 20.20
C TRP A 179 -19.79 1.93 21.46
N GLU A 180 -20.74 1.09 21.88
CA GLU A 180 -20.59 0.23 23.07
C GLU A 180 -19.56 -0.88 22.89
N GLU A 181 -19.32 -1.31 21.65
CA GLU A 181 -18.32 -2.33 21.31
C GLU A 181 -16.96 -1.71 20.93
N THR A 182 -16.89 -0.38 20.76
CA THR A 182 -15.65 0.33 20.44
C THR A 182 -14.71 0.32 21.64
N VAL A 183 -13.46 -0.06 21.37
CA VAL A 183 -12.38 -0.15 22.37
C VAL A 183 -11.16 0.67 21.99
N ASP A 184 -11.13 1.28 20.79
CA ASP A 184 -10.05 2.16 20.36
C ASP A 184 -9.97 3.42 21.25
N PRO A 185 -8.85 3.64 21.98
CA PRO A 185 -8.68 4.83 22.81
C PRO A 185 -8.84 6.15 22.04
N GLN A 186 -8.51 6.18 20.74
CA GLN A 186 -8.68 7.38 19.92
C GLN A 186 -10.16 7.78 19.77
N ALA A 187 -11.06 6.80 19.69
CA ALA A 187 -12.49 7.04 19.66
C ALA A 187 -13.06 7.22 21.07
N CYS A 188 -12.64 6.41 22.04
CA CYS A 188 -13.14 6.44 23.42
C CYS A 188 -12.81 7.74 24.16
N ASN A 189 -11.70 8.40 23.84
CA ASN A 189 -11.34 9.71 24.40
C ASN A 189 -12.16 10.87 23.80
N GLY A 190 -13.02 10.57 22.81
CA GLY A 190 -13.91 11.51 22.16
C GLY A 190 -15.34 11.48 22.71
N HIS A 191 -16.28 11.67 21.81
CA HIS A 191 -17.71 11.58 22.05
C HIS A 191 -18.32 10.47 21.20
N GLU A 192 -19.47 9.96 21.61
CA GLU A 192 -20.25 9.01 20.81
C GLU A 192 -20.54 9.59 19.43
N ASP A 193 -20.95 10.86 19.36
CA ASP A 193 -21.13 11.54 18.08
C ASP A 193 -19.80 11.59 17.31
N GLY A 194 -19.80 10.99 16.12
CA GLY A 194 -18.65 10.97 15.21
C GLY A 194 -17.53 9.99 15.59
N TYR A 195 -17.74 9.05 16.52
CA TYR A 195 -16.73 8.04 16.87
C TYR A 195 -16.25 7.22 15.67
N GLU A 196 -17.11 6.95 14.69
CA GLU A 196 -16.79 6.16 13.49
C GLU A 196 -15.66 6.80 12.65
N TYR A 197 -15.52 8.12 12.67
CA TYR A 197 -14.45 8.83 11.98
C TYR A 197 -13.10 8.73 12.71
N ARG A 198 -13.12 8.37 14.00
CA ARG A 198 -11.94 8.28 14.88
C ARG A 198 -11.52 6.84 15.14
N SER A 199 -12.47 5.90 15.13
CA SER A 199 -12.23 4.52 15.51
C SER A 199 -11.47 3.76 14.41
N ARG A 200 -10.41 3.08 14.83
CA ARG A 200 -9.62 2.17 13.99
C ARG A 200 -10.05 0.71 14.15
N ASP A 201 -10.97 0.43 15.08
CA ASP A 201 -11.47 -0.91 15.36
C ASP A 201 -12.04 -1.65 14.12
N PRO A 202 -12.74 -0.98 13.17
CA PRO A 202 -13.25 -1.67 11.98
C PRO A 202 -12.17 -2.39 11.16
N ALA A 203 -10.96 -1.83 11.11
CA ALA A 203 -9.80 -2.41 10.43
C ALA A 203 -9.07 -3.49 11.25
N ARG A 204 -9.38 -3.61 12.55
CA ARG A 204 -8.71 -4.50 13.54
C ARG A 204 -9.52 -5.75 13.86
N THR A 205 -10.66 -5.94 13.21
CA THR A 205 -11.51 -7.11 13.43
C THR A 205 -10.77 -8.42 13.17
N PRO A 206 -11.13 -9.51 13.90
CA PRO A 206 -10.42 -10.77 13.81
C PRO A 206 -10.36 -11.35 12.40
N PHE A 207 -9.23 -11.99 12.08
CA PHE A 207 -9.00 -12.59 10.77
C PHE A 207 -9.97 -13.73 10.45
N GLN A 208 -10.36 -13.83 9.17
CA GLN A 208 -11.37 -14.76 8.68
C GLN A 208 -10.74 -16.08 8.18
N TRP A 209 -10.36 -16.97 9.11
CA TRP A 209 -9.72 -18.24 8.78
C TRP A 209 -10.66 -19.24 8.09
N SER A 210 -11.88 -19.39 8.59
CA SER A 210 -12.85 -20.39 8.14
C SER A 210 -14.30 -19.99 8.41
N ASP A 211 -15.25 -20.86 8.06
CA ASP A 211 -16.68 -20.75 8.34
C ASP A 211 -17.11 -21.24 9.74
N GLU A 212 -16.15 -21.59 10.59
CA GLU A 212 -16.36 -22.11 11.95
C GLU A 212 -16.67 -21.01 12.98
N LYS A 213 -16.80 -21.35 14.27
CA LYS A 213 -17.09 -20.37 15.34
C LYS A 213 -16.05 -19.25 15.31
N ASN A 214 -16.51 -18.00 15.43
CA ASN A 214 -15.68 -16.79 15.39
C ASN A 214 -14.70 -16.78 14.22
N SER A 215 -15.16 -17.12 13.02
CA SER A 215 -14.33 -17.22 11.80
C SER A 215 -13.11 -18.14 11.90
N GLY A 216 -13.10 -19.10 12.83
CA GLY A 216 -11.94 -19.93 13.16
C GLY A 216 -10.80 -19.19 13.87
N PHE A 217 -11.03 -17.95 14.34
CA PHE A 217 -10.05 -17.16 15.08
C PHE A 217 -9.95 -17.59 16.55
N SER A 218 -11.06 -18.01 17.16
CA SER A 218 -11.09 -18.39 18.58
C SER A 218 -12.23 -19.35 18.89
N ASP A 219 -11.99 -20.29 19.81
CA ASP A 219 -13.03 -21.18 20.36
C ASP A 219 -13.84 -20.52 21.51
N GLY A 220 -13.41 -19.34 21.99
CA GLY A 220 -14.09 -18.59 23.05
C GLY A 220 -15.51 -18.18 22.69
N ASP A 221 -16.32 -17.78 23.67
CA ASP A 221 -17.73 -17.41 23.43
C ASP A 221 -17.88 -16.05 22.75
N LYS A 222 -16.91 -15.15 22.94
CA LYS A 222 -16.82 -13.86 22.26
C LYS A 222 -15.35 -13.55 21.95
N THR A 223 -15.13 -12.79 20.89
CA THR A 223 -13.85 -12.19 20.54
C THR A 223 -13.72 -10.79 21.12
N TRP A 224 -12.50 -10.25 21.13
CA TRP A 224 -12.23 -8.90 21.66
C TRP A 224 -12.83 -7.77 20.80
N LEU A 225 -13.02 -8.01 19.51
CA LEU A 225 -13.83 -7.22 18.58
C LEU A 225 -14.78 -8.14 17.79
N PRO A 226 -15.92 -7.65 17.28
CA PRO A 226 -16.83 -8.43 16.45
C PRO A 226 -16.14 -9.05 15.23
N VAL A 227 -16.51 -10.30 14.90
CA VAL A 227 -16.10 -10.91 13.62
C VAL A 227 -16.99 -10.42 12.49
N SER A 228 -16.45 -10.35 11.28
CA SER A 228 -17.21 -9.87 10.12
C SER A 228 -18.44 -10.74 9.85
N PRO A 229 -19.65 -10.17 9.62
CA PRO A 229 -20.85 -10.97 9.37
C PRO A 229 -20.77 -11.84 8.11
N ASN A 230 -19.88 -11.51 7.16
CA ASN A 230 -19.68 -12.26 5.92
C ASN A 230 -18.63 -13.38 6.01
N TYR A 231 -18.03 -13.64 7.18
CA TYR A 231 -16.90 -14.57 7.32
C TYR A 231 -17.19 -16.00 6.81
N LYS A 232 -18.46 -16.42 6.77
CA LYS A 232 -18.86 -17.74 6.22
C LYS A 232 -18.69 -17.83 4.70
N MET A 233 -18.79 -16.69 4.01
CA MET A 233 -18.70 -16.58 2.56
C MET A 233 -17.32 -16.11 2.10
N GLU A 234 -16.70 -15.22 2.88
CA GLU A 234 -15.34 -14.73 2.66
C GLU A 234 -14.43 -15.25 3.76
N ASN A 235 -13.62 -16.25 3.47
CA ASN A 235 -12.60 -16.74 4.41
C ASN A 235 -11.50 -17.49 3.67
N LEU A 236 -10.35 -17.60 4.35
CA LEU A 236 -9.16 -18.25 3.82
C LEU A 236 -9.42 -19.71 3.40
N LYS A 237 -10.10 -20.51 4.24
CA LYS A 237 -10.38 -21.94 3.98
C LYS A 237 -11.15 -22.12 2.67
N ARG A 238 -12.19 -21.31 2.45
CA ARG A 238 -13.01 -21.34 1.24
C ARG A 238 -12.22 -20.87 0.01
N GLN A 239 -11.52 -19.74 0.12
CA GLN A 239 -10.76 -19.18 -0.99
C GLN A 239 -9.66 -20.12 -1.49
N ARG A 240 -9.05 -20.95 -0.62
CA ARG A 240 -8.12 -22.02 -1.06
C ARG A 240 -8.71 -22.96 -2.12
N GLY A 241 -10.02 -23.22 -2.08
CA GLY A 241 -10.70 -24.11 -3.02
C GLY A 241 -11.23 -23.44 -4.29
N ILE A 242 -11.14 -22.11 -4.41
CA ILE A 242 -11.68 -21.34 -5.54
C ILE A 242 -10.52 -20.93 -6.44
N ALA A 243 -10.52 -21.38 -7.70
CA ALA A 243 -9.39 -21.18 -8.61
C ALA A 243 -8.96 -19.70 -8.76
N ARG A 244 -9.93 -18.78 -8.86
CA ARG A 244 -9.69 -17.32 -8.95
C ARG A 244 -10.31 -16.60 -7.75
N SER A 245 -9.78 -16.83 -6.56
CA SER A 245 -10.06 -16.02 -5.38
C SER A 245 -8.95 -14.99 -5.16
N HIS A 246 -9.21 -13.97 -4.34
CA HIS A 246 -8.19 -13.01 -3.90
C HIS A 246 -6.92 -13.72 -3.40
N LEU A 247 -7.08 -14.73 -2.55
CA LEU A 247 -5.94 -15.51 -2.05
C LEU A 247 -5.09 -16.15 -3.15
N ASN A 248 -5.72 -16.75 -4.15
CA ASN A 248 -5.00 -17.48 -5.18
C ASN A 248 -4.38 -16.52 -6.20
N VAL A 249 -5.04 -15.40 -6.51
CA VAL A 249 -4.43 -14.28 -7.26
C VAL A 249 -3.21 -13.73 -6.51
N PHE A 250 -3.32 -13.47 -5.21
CA PHE A 250 -2.23 -13.00 -4.36
C PHE A 250 -1.04 -13.96 -4.37
N LYS A 251 -1.27 -15.28 -4.23
CA LYS A 251 -0.21 -16.30 -4.31
C LYS A 251 0.45 -16.36 -5.68
N GLU A 252 -0.33 -16.24 -6.77
CA GLU A 252 0.24 -16.19 -8.12
C GLU A 252 1.16 -14.98 -8.30
N LEU A 253 0.77 -13.82 -7.76
CA LEU A 253 1.59 -12.61 -7.78
C LEU A 253 2.85 -12.74 -6.92
N GLN A 254 2.75 -13.32 -5.72
CA GLN A 254 3.93 -13.61 -4.88
C GLN A 254 4.90 -14.52 -5.61
N ASN A 255 4.41 -15.57 -6.28
CA ASN A 255 5.26 -16.44 -7.09
C ASN A 255 5.90 -15.68 -8.26
N LEU A 256 5.13 -14.81 -8.93
CA LEU A 256 5.62 -14.00 -10.05
C LEU A 256 6.77 -13.07 -9.65
N ARG A 257 6.80 -12.59 -8.39
CA ARG A 257 7.88 -11.74 -7.88
C ARG A 257 9.24 -12.42 -7.81
N HIS A 258 9.32 -13.74 -7.97
CA HIS A 258 10.61 -14.44 -8.06
C HIS A 258 11.29 -14.32 -9.42
N GLU A 259 10.55 -13.91 -10.47
CA GLU A 259 11.10 -13.65 -11.80
C GLU A 259 12.14 -12.52 -11.76
N GLU A 260 13.23 -12.67 -12.51
CA GLU A 260 14.37 -11.72 -12.45
C GLU A 260 13.92 -10.30 -12.83
N THR A 261 13.12 -10.13 -13.88
CA THR A 261 12.54 -8.84 -14.24
C THR A 261 11.72 -8.19 -13.12
N LEU A 262 11.01 -8.95 -12.30
CA LEU A 262 10.19 -8.39 -11.21
C LEU A 262 11.04 -8.00 -10.01
N ARG A 263 12.18 -8.68 -9.80
CA ARG A 263 13.14 -8.38 -8.73
C ARG A 263 14.04 -7.19 -9.07
N GLU A 264 14.68 -7.24 -10.23
CA GLU A 264 15.80 -6.36 -10.59
C GLU A 264 15.48 -5.42 -11.76
N GLY A 265 14.38 -5.66 -12.48
CA GLY A 265 14.04 -4.91 -13.68
C GLY A 265 13.60 -3.47 -13.41
N SER A 266 13.86 -2.60 -14.39
CA SER A 266 13.42 -1.21 -14.40
C SER A 266 11.89 -1.10 -14.39
N THR A 267 11.38 0.04 -13.94
CA THR A 267 9.94 0.30 -13.81
C THR A 267 9.55 1.55 -14.57
N GLU A 268 8.48 1.47 -15.35
CA GLU A 268 7.79 2.65 -15.90
C GLU A 268 6.31 2.58 -15.53
N VAL A 269 5.76 3.67 -14.99
CA VAL A 269 4.34 3.76 -14.62
C VAL A 269 3.67 4.87 -15.40
N LYS A 270 2.60 4.53 -16.13
CA LYS A 270 1.89 5.42 -17.05
C LYS A 270 0.38 5.26 -16.92
N ALA A 271 -0.33 6.37 -16.91
CA ALA A 271 -1.76 6.41 -17.16
C ALA A 271 -1.98 6.44 -18.69
N PHE A 272 -2.77 5.50 -19.22
CA PHE A 272 -3.17 5.47 -20.63
C PHE A 272 -4.40 6.36 -20.89
N SER A 273 -5.23 6.52 -19.87
CA SER A 273 -6.41 7.38 -19.82
C SER A 273 -6.71 7.71 -18.36
N HIS A 274 -7.84 8.35 -18.06
CA HIS A 274 -8.33 8.46 -16.67
C HIS A 274 -8.63 7.09 -16.06
N ASP A 275 -8.97 6.10 -16.89
CA ASP A 275 -9.49 4.83 -16.41
C ASP A 275 -8.40 3.77 -16.28
N VAL A 276 -7.33 3.83 -17.10
CA VAL A 276 -6.34 2.76 -17.18
C VAL A 276 -4.96 3.17 -16.70
N LEU A 277 -4.49 2.49 -15.66
CA LEU A 277 -3.10 2.54 -15.18
C LEU A 277 -2.30 1.35 -15.74
N GLY A 278 -1.07 1.61 -16.15
CA GLY A 278 -0.11 0.58 -16.55
C GLY A 278 1.23 0.67 -15.82
N VAL A 279 1.77 -0.49 -15.46
CA VAL A 279 3.10 -0.65 -14.89
C VAL A 279 3.91 -1.59 -15.79
N LYS A 280 5.00 -1.09 -16.37
CA LYS A 280 5.97 -1.91 -17.10
C LYS A 280 7.13 -2.28 -16.21
N ARG A 281 7.47 -3.57 -16.19
CA ARG A 281 8.73 -4.10 -15.63
C ARG A 281 9.54 -4.71 -16.76
N SER A 282 10.80 -4.30 -16.90
CA SER A 282 11.69 -4.77 -17.96
C SER A 282 13.12 -4.97 -17.49
N LEU A 283 13.75 -6.04 -17.95
CA LEU A 283 15.16 -6.36 -17.71
C LEU A 283 15.77 -6.87 -19.02
N ALA A 284 16.98 -6.44 -19.32
CA ALA A 284 17.65 -6.79 -20.57
C ALA A 284 17.92 -8.30 -20.66
N ASN A 285 17.63 -8.90 -21.82
CA ASN A 285 17.68 -10.33 -22.10
C ASN A 285 16.70 -11.17 -21.27
N ASP A 286 15.61 -10.57 -20.79
CA ASP A 286 14.56 -11.28 -20.07
C ASP A 286 13.15 -10.87 -20.53
N TYR A 287 12.12 -11.50 -19.98
CA TYR A 287 10.73 -11.19 -20.29
C TYR A 287 10.33 -9.82 -19.79
N THR A 288 9.54 -9.09 -20.58
CA THR A 288 8.88 -7.85 -20.15
C THR A 288 7.51 -8.17 -19.57
N TYR A 289 7.18 -7.54 -18.45
CA TYR A 289 5.88 -7.67 -17.80
C TYR A 289 5.13 -6.34 -17.83
N ILE A 290 3.82 -6.41 -18.10
CA ILE A 290 2.92 -5.25 -18.11
C ILE A 290 1.73 -5.57 -17.22
N THR A 291 1.58 -4.84 -16.12
CA THR A 291 0.36 -4.84 -15.32
C THR A 291 -0.56 -3.76 -15.84
N LEU A 292 -1.80 -4.10 -16.17
CA LEU A 292 -2.84 -3.15 -16.57
C LEU A 292 -3.99 -3.23 -15.58
N MET A 293 -4.54 -2.07 -15.23
CA MET A 293 -5.65 -1.94 -14.30
C MET A 293 -6.66 -0.96 -14.88
N ASN A 294 -7.86 -1.43 -15.17
CA ASN A 294 -9.00 -0.58 -15.46
C ASN A 294 -9.70 -0.22 -14.13
N ILE A 295 -9.59 1.03 -13.70
CA ILE A 295 -9.99 1.50 -12.37
C ILE A 295 -11.52 1.68 -12.27
N PHE A 296 -12.19 1.94 -13.39
CA PHE A 296 -13.60 2.32 -13.44
C PHE A 296 -14.48 1.31 -14.17
N ASP A 297 -15.75 1.69 -14.35
CA ASP A 297 -16.85 0.80 -14.72
C ASP A 297 -17.09 0.71 -16.24
N SER A 298 -16.24 1.37 -17.02
CA SER A 298 -16.31 1.38 -18.48
C SER A 298 -15.39 0.31 -19.07
N GLN A 299 -15.74 -0.26 -20.23
CA GLN A 299 -14.80 -1.10 -20.98
C GLN A 299 -13.76 -0.21 -21.67
N GLN A 300 -12.49 -0.61 -21.61
CA GLN A 300 -11.37 0.14 -22.17
C GLN A 300 -10.64 -0.66 -23.24
N VAL A 301 -10.07 0.04 -24.22
CA VAL A 301 -9.18 -0.54 -25.23
C VAL A 301 -7.87 0.22 -25.22
N VAL A 302 -6.77 -0.50 -25.03
CA VAL A 302 -5.44 0.06 -24.78
C VAL A 302 -4.48 -0.39 -25.88
N ASN A 303 -3.71 0.55 -26.42
CA ASN A 303 -2.52 0.26 -27.21
C ASN A 303 -1.30 0.54 -26.34
N LEU A 304 -0.53 -0.49 -25.99
CA LEU A 304 0.63 -0.36 -25.11
C LEU A 304 1.69 0.59 -25.67
N ASN A 305 1.80 0.66 -27.00
CA ASN A 305 2.82 1.45 -27.69
C ASN A 305 2.60 2.98 -27.58
N ASP A 306 1.40 3.39 -27.17
CA ASP A 306 1.08 4.80 -26.95
C ASP A 306 1.94 5.36 -25.80
N ALA A 307 2.07 4.60 -24.71
CA ALA A 307 2.78 5.03 -23.50
C ALA A 307 4.17 4.37 -23.34
N PHE A 308 4.31 3.09 -23.67
CA PHE A 308 5.56 2.35 -23.51
C PHE A 308 6.28 2.15 -24.85
N LYS A 309 7.60 2.30 -24.85
CA LYS A 309 8.43 2.14 -26.06
C LYS A 309 9.16 0.79 -26.07
N ASN A 310 9.54 0.36 -27.28
CA ASN A 310 10.34 -0.84 -27.54
C ASN A 310 9.70 -2.13 -27.02
N LEU A 311 8.39 -2.28 -27.18
CA LEU A 311 7.68 -3.48 -26.75
C LEU A 311 7.68 -4.56 -27.86
N PRO A 312 7.68 -5.85 -27.46
CA PRO A 312 7.26 -6.95 -28.33
C PRO A 312 5.88 -6.72 -28.95
N ALA A 313 5.64 -7.35 -30.10
CA ALA A 313 4.34 -7.29 -30.78
C ALA A 313 3.24 -8.09 -30.05
N GLU A 314 3.62 -9.13 -29.30
CA GLU A 314 2.70 -10.05 -28.64
C GLU A 314 3.08 -10.31 -27.18
N PHE A 315 2.05 -10.48 -26.38
CA PHE A 315 2.10 -10.83 -24.96
C PHE A 315 1.14 -11.98 -24.67
N GLU A 316 1.25 -12.57 -23.49
CA GLU A 316 0.29 -13.52 -22.95
C GLU A 316 -0.16 -13.13 -21.54
N TYR A 317 -1.39 -13.50 -21.18
CA TYR A 317 -1.93 -13.28 -19.84
C TYR A 317 -1.32 -14.27 -18.84
N VAL A 318 -0.68 -13.77 -17.78
CA VAL A 318 -0.03 -14.63 -16.76
C VAL A 318 -0.70 -14.57 -15.39
N VAL A 319 -1.33 -13.45 -15.03
CA VAL A 319 -2.18 -13.29 -13.84
C VAL A 319 -3.42 -12.49 -14.22
N LEU A 320 -4.57 -12.86 -13.68
CA LEU A 320 -5.88 -12.32 -14.05
C LEU A 320 -6.71 -12.11 -12.78
N SER A 321 -7.42 -10.97 -12.67
CA SER A 321 -8.40 -10.79 -11.60
C SER A 321 -9.65 -11.65 -11.84
N ASP A 322 -10.50 -11.77 -10.82
CA ASP A 322 -11.77 -12.48 -10.90
C ASP A 322 -12.72 -11.93 -11.98
N LYS A 323 -12.55 -10.66 -12.37
CA LYS A 323 -13.32 -9.98 -13.43
C LYS A 323 -12.96 -10.40 -14.84
N SER A 324 -11.80 -11.03 -15.04
CA SER A 324 -11.33 -11.34 -16.39
C SER A 324 -12.07 -12.53 -17.01
N ILE A 325 -12.54 -12.35 -18.25
CA ILE A 325 -13.06 -13.45 -19.09
C ILE A 325 -11.94 -14.22 -19.81
N ARG A 326 -10.70 -13.72 -19.74
CA ARG A 326 -9.54 -14.33 -20.39
C ARG A 326 -9.04 -15.54 -19.61
N ARG A 327 -8.15 -16.31 -20.21
CA ARG A 327 -7.47 -17.44 -19.60
C ARG A 327 -5.97 -17.21 -19.58
N LYS A 328 -5.32 -17.80 -18.59
CA LYS A 328 -3.86 -17.80 -18.50
C LYS A 328 -3.28 -18.47 -19.75
N GLY A 329 -2.29 -17.82 -20.38
CA GLY A 329 -1.69 -18.24 -21.64
C GLY A 329 -2.42 -17.79 -22.91
N ASP A 330 -3.59 -17.14 -22.80
CA ASP A 330 -4.20 -16.47 -23.96
C ASP A 330 -3.22 -15.41 -24.48
N LYS A 331 -3.10 -15.30 -25.81
CA LYS A 331 -2.22 -14.32 -26.46
C LYS A 331 -2.97 -13.03 -26.76
N VAL A 332 -2.26 -11.91 -26.72
CA VAL A 332 -2.79 -10.59 -27.05
C VAL A 332 -1.74 -9.74 -27.76
N ALA A 333 -2.16 -8.94 -28.73
CA ALA A 333 -1.29 -8.00 -29.43
C ALA A 333 -1.05 -6.75 -28.57
N SER A 334 0.18 -6.25 -28.53
CA SER A 334 0.52 -5.03 -27.78
C SER A 334 -0.19 -3.78 -28.33
N SER A 335 -0.67 -3.84 -29.57
CA SER A 335 -1.40 -2.77 -30.23
C SER A 335 -2.87 -2.64 -29.82
N ARG A 336 -3.46 -3.68 -29.21
CA ARG A 336 -4.88 -3.67 -28.84
C ARG A 336 -5.18 -4.69 -27.74
N ILE A 337 -5.42 -4.19 -26.54
CA ILE A 337 -5.82 -4.97 -25.37
C ILE A 337 -7.17 -4.43 -24.89
N GLU A 338 -8.16 -5.31 -24.78
CA GLU A 338 -9.47 -4.96 -24.25
C GLU A 338 -9.52 -5.31 -22.77
N LEU A 339 -9.88 -4.34 -21.93
CA LEU A 339 -10.05 -4.48 -20.48
C LEU A 339 -11.53 -4.28 -20.13
N LEU A 340 -12.09 -5.24 -19.42
CA LEU A 340 -13.43 -5.15 -18.83
C LEU A 340 -13.46 -4.16 -17.65
N PRO A 341 -14.64 -3.69 -17.24
CA PRO A 341 -14.82 -2.90 -16.03
C PRO A 341 -14.11 -3.53 -14.82
N LYS A 342 -13.32 -2.73 -14.10
CA LYS A 342 -12.56 -3.17 -12.91
C LYS A 342 -11.58 -4.33 -13.15
N GLU A 343 -11.25 -4.65 -14.41
CA GLU A 343 -10.33 -5.74 -14.73
C GLU A 343 -8.89 -5.32 -14.46
N ALA A 344 -8.14 -6.20 -13.80
CA ALA A 344 -6.71 -6.10 -13.64
C ALA A 344 -6.04 -7.37 -14.18
N VAL A 345 -4.98 -7.19 -14.96
CA VAL A 345 -4.23 -8.28 -15.59
C VAL A 345 -2.74 -8.02 -15.53
N VAL A 346 -1.95 -9.09 -15.46
CA VAL A 346 -0.52 -9.06 -15.71
C VAL A 346 -0.22 -9.82 -16.99
N LEU A 347 0.46 -9.16 -17.91
CA LEU A 347 0.89 -9.67 -19.19
C LEU A 347 2.39 -9.94 -19.16
N ARG A 348 2.84 -10.97 -19.88
CA ARG A 348 4.26 -11.28 -20.10
C ARG A 348 4.54 -11.31 -21.60
N SER A 349 5.67 -10.78 -22.04
CA SER A 349 6.09 -10.90 -23.43
C SER A 349 6.31 -12.38 -23.79
N ILE A 350 6.01 -12.76 -25.04
CA ILE A 350 6.23 -14.15 -25.49
C ILE A 350 7.70 -14.46 -25.77
N VAL A 351 8.55 -13.43 -25.83
CA VAL A 351 9.99 -13.50 -26.05
C VAL A 351 10.73 -12.66 -25.02
N LYS A 352 11.98 -13.05 -24.73
CA LYS A 352 12.92 -12.22 -23.96
C LYS A 352 13.46 -11.11 -24.86
N VAL A 353 13.64 -9.90 -24.32
CA VAL A 353 14.04 -8.70 -25.08
C VAL A 353 15.29 -8.02 -24.56
#